data_AF-A0A1B8TDN1-F1
#
_entry.id   AF-A0A1B8TDN1-F1
#
_cell.length_a   1.000
_cell.length_b   1.000
_cell.length_c   1.000
_cell.angle_alpha   90.00
_cell.angle_beta   90.00
_cell.angle_gamma   90.00
#
_symmetry.space_group_name_H-M   'P 1'
#
loop_
_entity.id
_entity.type
_entity.pdbx_description
1 polymer ?
#
loop_
_entity_poly.entity_id
_entity_poly.type
_entity_poly.pdbx_seq_one_letter_code
_entity_poly.pdbx_strand_id
1 'polypeptide(L)'
;MLSSDQKAELAMAIVATAEVLGQLMSANAAEMIAEDLAEHPVELIANALRACRRELTGKLTLAAILQRVHGADGRPEPNEAWAIAMQSMDEAETVLMTPEIQKAAAAATPIYEAGDKVGARMAFISAYERFTLAARQEARPVSWALSLGHDQNSRARAIEEARVLGRLPAPTATLLLTHHNLEPAGEGGRAIAGLLTGDSVQAPAAIRERLEALRTGLDHLRRERAEERRASRMDMTDEQRTELRERSEARSVRLLKGLLVAQAQADQLLAGEIIEITKRAQEVPNA
;
A
#
# COMPACT_ATOMS: atom_id res chain seq x y z
N MET A 1 6.25 -7.77 22.78
CA MET A 1 5.53 -8.00 24.05
C MET A 1 6.56 -8.00 25.17
N LEU A 2 6.40 -7.10 26.12
CA LEU A 2 7.28 -6.97 27.29
C LEU A 2 7.11 -8.15 28.26
N SER A 3 8.22 -8.62 28.83
CA SER A 3 8.19 -9.62 29.93
C SER A 3 7.61 -9.01 31.21
N SER A 4 7.18 -9.86 32.14
CA SER A 4 6.64 -9.43 33.44
C SER A 4 7.60 -8.51 34.21
N ASP A 5 8.89 -8.86 34.21
CA ASP A 5 9.91 -8.06 34.89
C ASP A 5 10.09 -6.69 34.22
N GLN A 6 10.10 -6.65 32.89
CA GLN A 6 10.19 -5.40 32.13
C GLN A 6 8.97 -4.49 32.33
N LYS A 7 7.77 -5.06 32.50
CA LYS A 7 6.56 -4.29 32.82
C LYS A 7 6.68 -3.66 34.21
N ALA A 8 7.19 -4.40 35.20
CA ALA A 8 7.42 -3.88 36.55
C ALA A 8 8.46 -2.75 36.56
N GLU A 9 9.57 -2.92 35.82
CA GLU A 9 10.57 -1.87 35.61
C GLU A 9 9.99 -0.63 34.93
N LEU A 10 9.14 -0.82 33.92
CA LEU A 10 8.46 0.26 33.23
C LEU A 10 7.51 1.01 34.17
N ALA A 11 6.74 0.32 35.01
CA ALA A 11 5.89 0.95 36.01
C ALA A 11 6.70 1.84 36.97
N MET A 12 7.86 1.36 37.45
CA MET A 12 8.76 2.18 38.27
C MET A 12 9.26 3.43 37.51
N ALA A 13 9.62 3.28 36.23
CA ALA A 13 10.06 4.39 35.39
C ALA A 13 8.95 5.43 35.13
N ILE A 14 7.69 4.98 35.02
CA ILE A 14 6.52 5.86 34.87
C ILE A 14 6.28 6.65 36.16
N VAL A 15 6.32 6.00 37.33
CA VAL A 15 6.20 6.68 38.64
C VAL A 15 7.28 7.75 38.77
N ALA A 16 8.55 7.38 38.56
CA ALA A 16 9.67 8.33 38.64
C ALA A 16 9.51 9.50 37.65
N THR A 17 9.00 9.24 36.45
CA THR A 17 8.75 10.29 35.46
C THR A 17 7.62 11.24 35.89
N ALA A 18 6.55 10.71 36.49
CA ALA A 18 5.47 11.52 37.03
C ALA A 18 5.96 12.40 38.19
N GLU A 19 6.78 11.86 39.09
CA GLU A 19 7.35 12.59 40.23
C GLU A 19 8.25 13.74 39.78
N VAL A 20 9.09 13.52 38.77
CA VAL A 20 9.92 14.59 38.16
C VAL A 20 9.04 15.72 37.59
N LEU A 21 7.86 15.39 37.09
CA LEU A 21 6.88 16.35 36.57
C LEU A 21 6.00 16.97 37.67
N GLY A 22 6.30 16.70 38.95
CA GLY A 22 5.56 17.23 40.10
C GLY A 22 4.23 16.53 40.36
N GLN A 23 4.04 15.31 39.85
CA GLN A 23 2.84 14.50 40.03
C GLN A 23 3.14 13.25 40.85
N LEU A 24 2.39 13.04 41.94
CA LEU A 24 2.36 11.74 42.61
C LEU A 24 1.50 10.77 41.80
N MET A 25 2.00 9.55 41.59
CA MET A 25 1.30 8.47 40.89
C MET A 25 1.36 7.20 41.74
N SER A 26 0.22 6.52 41.89
CA SER A 26 0.19 5.24 42.61
C SER A 26 0.82 4.12 41.78
N ALA A 27 1.35 3.10 42.44
CA ALA A 27 1.92 1.92 41.80
C ALA A 27 0.92 1.26 40.84
N ASN A 28 -0.32 1.04 41.29
CA ASN A 28 -1.37 0.42 40.47
C ASN A 28 -1.69 1.24 39.20
N ALA A 29 -1.69 2.57 39.28
CA ALA A 29 -1.92 3.41 38.10
C ALA A 29 -0.77 3.31 37.10
N ALA A 30 0.47 3.27 37.59
CA ALA A 30 1.64 3.09 36.74
C ALA A 30 1.72 1.69 36.11
N GLU A 31 1.27 0.67 36.83
CA GLU A 31 1.17 -0.71 36.33
C GLU A 31 0.17 -0.84 35.18
N MET A 32 -1.01 -0.22 35.31
CA MET A 32 -1.98 -0.16 34.20
C MET A 32 -1.42 0.55 32.97
N ILE A 33 -0.75 1.69 33.16
CA ILE A 33 -0.09 2.41 32.05
C ILE A 33 1.02 1.55 31.42
N ALA A 34 1.80 0.82 32.22
CA ALA A 34 2.85 -0.07 31.73
C ALA A 34 2.28 -1.25 30.92
N GLU A 35 1.12 -1.78 31.33
CA GLU A 35 0.42 -2.82 30.60
C GLU A 35 -0.07 -2.33 29.24
N ASP A 36 -0.71 -1.15 29.18
CA ASP A 36 -1.17 -0.54 27.93
C ASP A 36 -0.01 -0.24 26.97
N LEU A 37 1.16 0.13 27.50
CA LEU A 37 2.35 0.41 26.69
C LEU A 37 3.11 -0.85 26.26
N ALA A 38 2.78 -2.03 26.79
CA ALA A 38 3.55 -3.27 26.58
C ALA A 38 3.56 -3.78 25.13
N GLU A 39 2.67 -3.24 24.29
CA GLU A 39 2.59 -3.51 22.86
C GLU A 39 3.69 -2.78 22.06
N HIS A 40 4.29 -1.73 22.63
CA HIS A 40 5.32 -0.93 21.98
C HIS A 40 6.75 -1.38 22.35
N PRO A 41 7.75 -1.12 21.48
CA PRO A 41 9.16 -1.40 21.79
C PRO A 41 9.67 -0.58 23.00
N VAL A 42 10.47 -1.20 23.88
CA VAL A 42 11.04 -0.57 25.08
C VAL A 42 11.74 0.74 24.78
N GLU A 43 12.59 0.74 23.75
CA GLU A 43 13.36 1.92 23.36
C GLU A 43 12.48 3.11 23.00
N LEU A 44 11.35 2.83 22.35
CA LEU A 44 10.40 3.84 21.90
C LEU A 44 9.63 4.42 23.09
N ILE A 45 9.24 3.57 24.06
CA ILE A 45 8.63 4.01 25.33
C ILE A 45 9.63 4.83 26.16
N ALA A 46 10.88 4.38 26.28
CA ALA A 46 11.91 5.08 27.03
C ALA A 46 12.20 6.47 26.43
N ASN A 47 12.26 6.57 25.11
CA ASN A 47 12.39 7.85 24.41
C ASN A 47 11.18 8.76 24.64
N ALA A 48 9.96 8.21 24.59
CA ALA A 48 8.74 8.96 24.88
C ALA A 48 8.72 9.52 26.32
N LEU A 49 9.06 8.71 27.33
CA LEU A 49 9.18 9.17 28.71
C LEU A 49 10.27 10.24 28.88
N ARG A 50 11.41 10.11 28.19
CA ARG A 50 12.48 11.12 28.20
C ARG A 50 12.01 12.44 27.61
N ALA A 51 11.26 12.41 26.51
CA ALA A 51 10.68 13.61 25.90
C ALA A 51 9.60 14.23 26.80
N CYS A 52 8.76 13.42 27.48
CA CYS A 52 7.81 13.93 28.48
C CYS A 52 8.52 14.76 29.55
N ARG A 53 9.64 14.27 30.12
CA ARG A 53 10.40 15.02 31.15
C ARG A 53 10.99 16.34 30.65
N ARG A 54 11.22 16.49 29.34
CA ARG A 54 11.86 17.68 28.76
C ARG A 54 10.86 18.74 28.32
N GLU A 55 9.69 18.32 27.86
CA GLU A 55 8.77 19.17 27.10
C GLU A 55 7.38 19.28 27.73
N LEU A 56 6.97 18.30 28.53
CA LEU A 56 5.62 18.27 29.07
C LEU A 56 5.49 19.31 30.18
N THR A 57 4.59 20.27 29.99
CA THR A 57 4.30 21.34 30.96
C THR A 57 3.16 20.98 31.92
N GLY A 58 2.59 19.78 31.80
CA GLY A 58 1.46 19.31 32.58
C GLY A 58 1.65 17.92 33.17
N LYS A 59 0.55 17.33 33.63
CA LYS A 59 0.52 16.00 34.23
C LYS A 59 0.92 14.91 33.23
N LEU A 60 1.66 13.91 33.72
CA LEU A 60 1.95 12.71 32.95
C LEU A 60 0.66 11.89 32.82
N THR A 61 0.22 11.69 31.57
CA THR A 61 -0.93 10.86 31.22
C THR A 61 -0.50 9.81 30.19
N LEU A 62 -1.22 8.70 30.12
CA LEU A 62 -1.03 7.70 29.06
C LEU A 62 -1.11 8.36 27.68
N ALA A 63 -2.07 9.27 27.47
CA ALA A 63 -2.22 10.00 26.22
C ALA A 63 -0.96 10.81 25.84
N ALA A 64 -0.31 11.47 26.81
CA ALA A 64 0.91 12.25 26.55
C ALA A 64 2.12 11.37 26.19
N ILE A 65 2.17 10.14 26.71
CA ILE A 65 3.19 9.15 26.36
C ILE A 65 2.89 8.59 24.96
N LEU A 66 1.66 8.13 24.73
CA LEU A 66 1.23 7.59 23.44
C LEU A 66 1.37 8.59 22.31
N GLN A 67 1.12 9.89 22.54
CA GLN A 67 1.35 10.92 21.52
C GLN A 67 2.81 10.92 21.02
N ARG A 68 3.79 10.75 21.93
CA ARG A 68 5.21 10.71 21.58
C ARG A 68 5.64 9.38 20.97
N VAL A 69 5.08 8.29 21.48
CA VAL A 69 5.23 6.95 20.88
C VAL A 69 4.77 6.98 19.42
N HIS A 70 3.56 7.50 19.20
CA HIS A 70 2.94 7.59 17.88
C HIS A 70 3.65 8.57 16.95
N GLY A 71 4.15 9.71 17.45
CA GLY A 71 4.94 10.64 16.64
C GLY A 71 6.26 10.05 16.12
N ALA A 72 6.75 8.98 16.76
CA ALA A 72 7.94 8.24 16.31
C ALA A 72 7.64 7.09 15.34
N ASP A 73 6.36 6.83 14.99
CA ASP A 73 5.97 5.72 14.11
C ASP A 73 6.32 5.94 12.62
N GLY A 74 6.85 7.12 12.29
CA GLY A 74 7.35 7.47 10.97
C GLY A 74 6.30 7.97 9.99
N ARG A 75 5.04 8.12 10.42
CA ARG A 75 3.98 8.77 9.64
C ARG A 75 4.09 10.30 9.76
N PRO A 76 3.77 11.04 8.68
CA PRO A 76 3.79 12.50 8.72
C PRO A 76 2.65 13.06 9.59
N GLU A 77 2.86 14.25 10.15
CA GLU A 77 1.79 14.96 10.86
C GLU A 77 0.67 15.39 9.91
N PRO A 78 -0.57 15.64 10.37
CA PRO A 78 -1.71 15.88 9.47
C PRO A 78 -1.50 17.00 8.43
N ASN A 79 -0.75 18.04 8.79
CA ASN A 79 -0.45 19.15 7.88
C ASN A 79 0.65 18.81 6.87
N GLU A 80 1.63 18.00 7.26
CA GLU A 80 2.67 17.50 6.37
C GLU A 80 2.07 16.48 5.38
N ALA A 81 1.22 15.59 5.90
CA ALA A 81 0.44 14.63 5.11
C ALA A 81 -0.43 15.36 4.07
N TRP A 82 -1.04 16.49 4.44
CA TRP A 82 -1.80 17.32 3.52
C TRP A 82 -0.92 17.90 2.40
N ALA A 83 0.29 18.38 2.73
CA ALA A 83 1.22 18.89 1.72
C ALA A 83 1.61 17.81 0.70
N ILE A 84 1.80 16.57 1.15
CA ILE A 84 2.02 15.41 0.27
C ILE A 84 0.78 15.13 -0.58
N ALA A 85 -0.41 15.08 0.03
CA ALA A 85 -1.66 14.82 -0.66
C ALA A 85 -1.98 15.87 -1.74
N MET A 86 -1.66 17.15 -1.49
CA MET A 86 -1.86 18.21 -2.47
C MET A 86 -1.09 17.97 -3.78
N GLN A 87 0.11 17.39 -3.70
CA GLN A 87 0.87 17.04 -4.90
C GLN A 87 0.17 15.93 -5.68
N SER A 88 -0.48 14.98 -5.01
CA SER A 88 -1.21 13.88 -5.65
C SER A 88 -2.56 14.28 -6.26
N MET A 89 -3.02 15.51 -6.04
CA MET A 89 -4.24 16.03 -6.70
C MET A 89 -3.97 16.42 -8.15
N ASP A 90 -2.70 16.51 -8.57
CA ASP A 90 -2.31 16.56 -9.97
C ASP A 90 -1.99 15.15 -10.46
N GLU A 91 -2.82 14.61 -11.36
CA GLU A 91 -2.66 13.25 -11.91
C GLU A 91 -1.39 13.07 -12.75
N ALA A 92 -0.72 14.15 -13.13
CA ALA A 92 0.57 14.09 -13.79
C ALA A 92 1.69 13.69 -12.81
N GLU A 93 1.58 14.10 -11.54
CA GLU A 93 2.64 13.96 -10.56
C GLU A 93 2.74 12.55 -9.98
N THR A 94 3.97 12.06 -9.85
CA THR A 94 4.24 10.87 -9.03
C THR A 94 4.57 11.31 -7.62
N VAL A 95 3.88 10.75 -6.64
CA VAL A 95 4.02 11.16 -5.24
C VAL A 95 4.30 9.96 -4.35
N LEU A 96 5.28 10.10 -3.47
CA LEU A 96 5.53 9.14 -2.41
C LEU A 96 4.54 9.39 -1.25
N MET A 97 3.68 8.42 -0.97
CA MET A 97 2.64 8.57 0.04
C MET A 97 2.39 7.27 0.81
N THR A 98 1.75 7.39 1.97
CA THR A 98 1.28 6.22 2.73
C THR A 98 -0.16 5.85 2.31
N PRO A 99 -0.61 4.60 2.57
CA PRO A 99 -2.00 4.21 2.31
C PRO A 99 -3.03 5.09 3.02
N GLU A 100 -2.70 5.61 4.20
CA GLU A 100 -3.57 6.52 4.96
C GLU A 100 -3.72 7.88 4.27
N ILE A 101 -2.62 8.43 3.74
CA ILE A 101 -2.64 9.67 2.93
C ILE A 101 -3.48 9.46 1.68
N GLN A 102 -3.31 8.33 0.98
CA GLN A 102 -4.03 8.05 -0.26
C GLN A 102 -5.55 7.98 -0.05
N LYS A 103 -5.99 7.27 1.00
CA LYS A 103 -7.42 7.18 1.34
C LYS A 103 -7.98 8.52 1.81
N ALA A 104 -7.21 9.30 2.55
CA ALA A 104 -7.62 10.63 3.00
C ALA A 104 -7.70 11.63 1.84
N ALA A 105 -6.77 11.56 0.88
CA ALA A 105 -6.80 12.36 -0.34
C ALA A 105 -8.08 12.10 -1.14
N ALA A 106 -8.42 10.83 -1.37
CA ALA A 106 -9.64 10.45 -2.08
C ALA A 106 -10.93 11.00 -1.41
N ALA A 107 -10.95 11.12 -0.08
CA ALA A 107 -12.09 11.72 0.64
C ALA A 107 -12.18 13.25 0.45
N ALA A 108 -11.04 13.91 0.20
CA ALA A 108 -10.96 15.37 0.02
C ALA A 108 -11.12 15.80 -1.45
N THR A 109 -10.84 14.91 -2.41
CA THR A 109 -10.86 15.21 -3.86
C THR A 109 -12.14 15.92 -4.33
N PRO A 110 -13.37 15.47 -4.01
CA PRO A 110 -14.57 16.12 -4.53
C PRO A 110 -14.74 17.57 -4.04
N ILE A 111 -14.29 17.86 -2.82
CA ILE A 111 -14.35 19.21 -2.22
C ILE A 111 -13.26 20.09 -2.83
N TYR A 112 -12.09 19.52 -3.09
CA TYR A 112 -10.97 20.20 -3.74
C TYR A 112 -11.32 20.60 -5.17
N GLU A 113 -11.93 19.69 -5.93
CA GLU A 113 -12.40 19.93 -7.31
C GLU A 113 -13.51 20.98 -7.38
N ALA A 114 -14.35 21.07 -6.33
CA ALA A 114 -15.33 22.14 -6.18
C ALA A 114 -14.70 23.52 -5.89
N GLY A 115 -13.38 23.60 -5.72
CA GLY A 115 -12.62 24.83 -5.49
C GLY A 115 -12.46 25.23 -4.02
N ASP A 116 -13.06 24.48 -3.08
CA ASP A 116 -12.94 24.75 -1.64
C ASP A 116 -11.70 24.05 -1.05
N LYS A 117 -10.55 24.71 -1.17
CA LYS A 117 -9.28 24.18 -0.65
C LYS A 117 -9.26 24.06 0.88
N VAL A 118 -10.00 24.91 1.60
CA VAL A 118 -10.04 24.88 3.07
C VAL A 118 -10.90 23.72 3.53
N GLY A 119 -12.09 23.56 2.95
CA GLY A 119 -12.97 22.42 3.19
C GLY A 119 -12.30 21.09 2.84
N ALA A 120 -11.58 21.03 1.71
CA ALA A 120 -10.81 19.85 1.31
C ALA A 120 -9.75 19.50 2.34
N ARG A 121 -8.97 20.47 2.82
CA ARG A 121 -7.97 20.24 3.88
C ARG A 121 -8.62 19.73 5.17
N MET A 122 -9.75 20.30 5.57
CA MET A 122 -10.47 19.85 6.78
C MET A 122 -10.97 18.41 6.65
N ALA A 123 -11.56 18.06 5.50
CA ALA A 123 -11.99 16.69 5.20
C ALA A 123 -10.81 15.71 5.16
N PHE A 124 -9.69 16.13 4.56
CA PHE A 124 -8.45 15.36 4.53
C PHE A 124 -7.94 15.06 5.94
N ILE A 125 -7.73 16.09 6.77
CA ILE A 125 -7.16 15.95 8.12
C ILE A 125 -8.02 14.98 8.94
N SER A 126 -9.34 15.17 8.92
CA SER A 126 -10.28 14.30 9.63
C SER A 126 -10.21 12.84 9.16
N ALA A 127 -10.13 12.62 7.84
CA ALA A 127 -10.01 11.27 7.29
C ALA A 127 -8.64 10.63 7.61
N TYR A 128 -7.56 11.40 7.50
CA TYR A 128 -6.19 10.96 7.76
C TYR A 128 -5.98 10.53 9.21
N GLU A 129 -6.46 11.33 10.17
CA GLU A 129 -6.40 10.99 11.59
C GLU A 129 -7.15 9.69 11.89
N ARG A 130 -8.33 9.50 11.30
CA ARG A 130 -9.13 8.28 11.45
C ARG A 130 -8.42 7.05 10.87
N PHE A 131 -7.84 7.14 9.67
CA PHE A 131 -7.10 6.02 9.07
C PHE A 131 -5.80 5.71 9.80
N THR A 132 -5.11 6.73 10.30
CA THR A 132 -3.91 6.58 11.11
C THR A 132 -4.22 5.91 12.44
N LEU A 133 -5.31 6.30 13.10
CA LEU A 133 -5.77 5.66 14.33
C LEU A 133 -6.10 4.18 14.10
N ALA A 134 -6.84 3.87 13.03
CA ALA A 134 -7.17 2.48 12.69
C ALA A 134 -5.90 1.66 12.40
N ALA A 135 -4.94 2.21 11.65
CA ALA A 135 -3.68 1.52 11.38
C ALA A 135 -2.86 1.25 12.66
N ARG A 136 -2.88 2.18 13.62
CA ARG A 136 -2.21 2.01 14.93
C ARG A 136 -2.89 0.95 15.79
N GLN A 137 -4.23 0.95 15.84
CA GLN A 137 -5.01 -0.07 16.55
C GLN A 137 -4.77 -1.48 16.02
N GLU A 138 -4.53 -1.61 14.71
CA GLU A 138 -4.18 -2.88 14.06
C GLU A 138 -2.67 -3.19 14.11
N ALA A 139 -1.87 -2.39 14.82
CA ALA A 139 -0.42 -2.47 14.88
C ALA A 139 0.25 -2.53 13.49
N ARG A 140 -0.35 -1.89 12.47
CA ARG A 140 0.16 -1.91 11.10
C ARG A 140 1.36 -0.96 10.98
N PRO A 141 2.56 -1.45 10.60
CA PRO A 141 3.71 -0.60 10.40
C PRO A 141 3.45 0.41 9.29
N VAL A 142 4.09 1.58 9.38
CA VAL A 142 4.04 2.56 8.29
C VAL A 142 4.65 1.94 7.04
N SER A 143 3.97 2.10 5.91
CA SER A 143 4.47 1.71 4.60
C SER A 143 4.38 2.91 3.67
N TRP A 144 5.44 3.13 2.91
CA TRP A 144 5.53 4.19 1.92
C TRP A 144 5.50 3.55 0.53
N ALA A 145 4.65 4.07 -0.33
CA ALA A 145 4.49 3.59 -1.69
C ALA A 145 4.39 4.78 -2.66
N LEU A 146 4.81 4.55 -3.91
CA LEU A 146 4.68 5.54 -4.96
C LEU A 146 3.27 5.46 -5.56
N SER A 147 2.55 6.57 -5.56
CA SER A 147 1.41 6.78 -6.44
C SER A 147 1.94 7.27 -7.78
N LEU A 148 1.80 6.45 -8.83
CA LEU A 148 2.40 6.72 -10.14
C LEU A 148 1.53 7.70 -10.93
N GLY A 149 2.12 8.85 -11.24
CA GLY A 149 1.55 9.81 -12.18
C GLY A 149 1.87 9.49 -13.64
N HIS A 150 1.21 10.20 -14.54
CA HIS A 150 1.36 10.03 -15.98
C HIS A 150 2.66 10.66 -16.53
N ASP A 151 3.26 11.63 -15.85
CA ASP A 151 4.53 12.24 -16.27
C ASP A 151 5.74 11.34 -15.93
N GLN A 152 6.54 11.04 -16.94
CA GLN A 152 7.70 10.15 -16.82
C GLN A 152 8.88 10.83 -16.11
N ASN A 153 9.00 12.17 -16.23
CA ASN A 153 10.05 12.94 -15.58
C ASN A 153 9.79 13.12 -14.08
N SER A 154 8.56 13.49 -13.71
CA SER A 154 8.11 13.54 -12.31
C SER A 154 8.33 12.20 -11.61
N ARG A 155 8.12 11.09 -12.31
CA ARG A 155 8.30 9.73 -11.75
C ARG A 155 9.74 9.41 -11.37
N ALA A 156 10.72 9.72 -12.23
CA ALA A 156 12.13 9.52 -11.90
C ALA A 156 12.55 10.35 -10.67
N ARG A 157 12.10 11.61 -10.60
CA ARG A 157 12.36 12.50 -9.46
C ARG A 157 11.78 11.94 -8.16
N ALA A 158 10.53 11.48 -8.18
CA ALA A 158 9.86 10.93 -7.01
C ALA A 158 10.52 9.63 -6.49
N ILE A 159 10.98 8.77 -7.40
CA ILE A 159 11.71 7.55 -7.02
C ILE A 159 13.04 7.91 -6.34
N GLU A 160 13.77 8.89 -6.88
CA GLU A 160 15.05 9.33 -6.32
C GLU A 160 14.87 10.02 -4.96
N GLU A 161 13.86 10.87 -4.81
CA GLU A 161 13.50 11.47 -3.53
C GLU A 161 13.15 10.41 -2.48
N ALA A 162 12.36 9.40 -2.86
CA ALA A 162 12.01 8.29 -1.98
C ALA A 162 13.23 7.47 -1.55
N ARG A 163 14.23 7.33 -2.43
CA ARG A 163 15.52 6.69 -2.14
C ARG A 163 16.34 7.52 -1.14
N VAL A 164 16.47 8.83 -1.36
CA VAL A 164 17.24 9.75 -0.50
C VAL A 164 16.63 9.83 0.90
N LEU A 165 15.30 9.84 1.01
CA LEU A 165 14.59 9.85 2.29
C LEU A 165 14.59 8.50 3.01
N GLY A 166 15.17 7.45 2.41
CA GLY A 166 15.17 6.09 2.97
C GLY A 166 13.78 5.46 3.09
N ARG A 167 12.79 5.99 2.36
CA ARG A 167 11.40 5.51 2.39
C ARG A 167 11.14 4.42 1.35
N LEU A 168 12.03 4.30 0.36
CA LEU A 168 12.08 3.21 -0.59
C LEU A 168 13.45 2.51 -0.49
N PRO A 169 13.51 1.18 -0.34
CA PRO A 169 14.79 0.47 -0.31
C PRO A 169 15.62 0.74 -1.57
N ALA A 170 16.93 0.96 -1.41
CA ALA A 170 17.82 1.30 -2.52
C ALA A 170 17.75 0.29 -3.70
N PRO A 171 17.70 -1.05 -3.49
CA PRO A 171 17.55 -2.00 -4.59
C PRO A 171 16.25 -1.81 -5.38
N THR A 172 15.14 -1.55 -4.68
CA THR A 172 13.83 -1.30 -5.29
C THR A 172 13.84 0.01 -6.08
N ALA A 173 14.44 1.07 -5.53
CA ALA A 173 14.60 2.34 -6.21
C ALA A 173 15.42 2.20 -7.50
N THR A 174 16.54 1.47 -7.45
CA THR A 174 17.39 1.21 -8.63
C THR A 174 16.64 0.44 -9.70
N LEU A 175 15.87 -0.60 -9.32
CA LEU A 175 15.04 -1.34 -10.26
C LEU A 175 14.01 -0.44 -10.94
N LEU A 176 13.27 0.36 -10.15
CA LEU A 176 12.28 1.29 -10.71
C LEU A 176 12.93 2.32 -11.64
N LEU A 177 14.07 2.91 -11.27
CA LEU A 177 14.82 3.83 -12.15
C LEU A 177 15.31 3.16 -13.45
N THR A 178 15.72 1.89 -13.36
CA THR A 178 16.17 1.12 -14.54
C THR A 178 15.02 0.83 -15.50
N HIS A 179 13.84 0.45 -14.97
CA HIS A 179 12.63 0.28 -15.77
C HIS A 179 12.10 1.60 -16.33
N HIS A 180 12.35 2.72 -15.63
CA HIS A 180 12.01 4.07 -16.10
C HIS A 180 12.85 4.54 -17.29
N ASN A 181 14.12 4.13 -17.34
CA ASN A 181 15.05 4.41 -18.44
C ASN A 181 14.86 3.50 -19.66
N LEU A 182 13.84 2.64 -19.68
CA LEU A 182 13.46 1.96 -20.92
C LEU A 182 12.91 3.03 -21.88
N GLU A 183 13.60 3.17 -23.02
CA GLU A 183 13.18 3.99 -24.16
C GLU A 183 11.66 3.98 -24.34
N PRO A 184 11.04 5.13 -24.69
CA PRO A 184 9.60 5.19 -24.94
C PRO A 184 9.22 4.05 -25.85
N ALA A 185 8.18 3.31 -25.45
CA ALA A 185 7.79 2.03 -26.04
C ALA A 185 8.09 2.04 -27.54
N GLY A 186 9.03 1.21 -27.99
CA GLY A 186 9.44 1.16 -29.39
C GLY A 186 8.22 0.95 -30.30
N GLU A 187 8.40 1.00 -31.61
CA GLU A 187 7.29 0.91 -32.59
C GLU A 187 6.28 -0.21 -32.30
N GLY A 188 6.76 -1.36 -31.77
CA GLY A 188 5.91 -2.45 -31.28
C GLY A 188 5.08 -2.14 -30.02
N GLY A 189 5.62 -1.41 -29.05
CA GLY A 189 4.90 -0.99 -27.85
C GLY A 189 3.88 0.11 -28.12
N ARG A 190 4.18 1.04 -29.04
CA ARG A 190 3.19 2.01 -29.55
C ARG A 190 2.07 1.33 -30.34
N ALA A 191 2.38 0.29 -31.12
CA ALA A 191 1.38 -0.48 -31.83
C ALA A 191 0.45 -1.26 -30.87
N ILE A 192 0.99 -1.82 -29.78
CA ILE A 192 0.18 -2.48 -28.73
C ILE A 192 -0.68 -1.46 -27.98
N ALA A 193 -0.13 -0.31 -27.59
CA ALA A 193 -0.88 0.76 -26.94
C ALA A 193 -2.00 1.30 -27.84
N GLY A 194 -1.72 1.53 -29.14
CA GLY A 194 -2.71 1.95 -30.14
C GLY A 194 -3.82 0.94 -30.39
N LEU A 195 -3.57 -0.36 -30.17
CA LEU A 195 -4.61 -1.40 -30.23
C LEU A 195 -5.58 -1.30 -29.04
N LEU A 196 -5.10 -0.84 -27.89
CA LEU A 196 -5.91 -0.65 -26.68
C LEU A 196 -6.66 0.69 -26.70
N THR A 197 -6.06 1.75 -27.24
CA THR A 197 -6.64 3.10 -27.28
C THR A 197 -7.43 3.41 -28.55
N GLY A 198 -7.35 2.57 -29.58
CA GLY A 198 -8.02 2.75 -30.86
C GLY A 198 -7.26 3.61 -31.88
N ASP A 199 -6.17 4.26 -31.45
CA ASP A 199 -5.27 5.06 -32.29
C ASP A 199 -4.03 4.24 -32.70
N SER A 200 -4.22 3.29 -33.63
CA SER A 200 -3.11 2.47 -34.10
C SER A 200 -2.17 3.26 -35.02
N VAL A 201 -0.92 3.49 -34.60
CA VAL A 201 0.19 3.77 -35.53
C VAL A 201 0.49 2.50 -36.33
N GLN A 202 0.83 2.65 -37.62
CA GLN A 202 1.11 1.51 -38.51
C GLN A 202 2.20 0.61 -37.93
N ALA A 203 1.80 -0.57 -37.45
CA ALA A 203 2.72 -1.58 -36.94
C ALA A 203 3.70 -2.02 -38.05
N PRO A 204 4.98 -2.29 -37.70
CA PRO A 204 5.96 -2.90 -38.61
C PRO A 204 5.40 -4.14 -39.30
N ALA A 205 5.77 -4.36 -40.57
CA ALA A 205 5.17 -5.39 -41.44
C ALA A 205 5.11 -6.78 -40.79
N ALA A 206 6.17 -7.19 -40.09
CA ALA A 206 6.25 -8.48 -39.40
C ALA A 206 5.24 -8.62 -38.24
N ILE A 207 4.90 -7.53 -37.55
CA ILE A 207 3.91 -7.54 -36.46
C ILE A 207 2.50 -7.57 -37.06
N ARG A 208 2.28 -6.86 -38.16
CA ARG A 208 1.00 -6.82 -38.88
C ARG A 208 0.63 -8.19 -39.43
N GLU A 209 1.58 -8.87 -40.05
CA GLU A 209 1.41 -10.23 -40.59
C GLU A 209 1.07 -11.23 -39.47
N ARG A 210 1.73 -11.12 -38.32
CA ARG A 210 1.47 -11.97 -37.15
C ARG A 210 0.10 -11.70 -36.51
N LEU A 211 -0.33 -10.43 -36.48
CA LEU A 211 -1.65 -10.04 -35.99
C LEU A 211 -2.77 -10.42 -36.96
N GLU A 212 -2.54 -10.37 -38.27
CA GLU A 212 -3.48 -10.86 -39.27
C GLU A 212 -3.63 -12.38 -39.23
N ALA A 213 -2.52 -13.12 -39.06
CA ALA A 213 -2.55 -14.56 -38.84
C ALA A 213 -3.33 -14.93 -37.55
N LEU A 214 -3.16 -14.17 -36.48
CA LEU A 214 -3.93 -14.37 -35.24
C LEU A 214 -5.40 -14.00 -35.39
N ARG A 215 -5.71 -12.90 -36.08
CA ARG A 215 -7.08 -12.45 -36.34
C ARG A 215 -7.85 -13.47 -37.18
N THR A 216 -7.25 -13.95 -38.26
CA THR A 216 -7.84 -14.98 -39.12
C THR A 216 -8.01 -16.31 -38.39
N GLY A 217 -7.05 -16.72 -37.57
CA GLY A 217 -7.16 -17.90 -36.70
C GLY A 217 -8.29 -17.78 -35.67
N LEU A 218 -8.44 -16.62 -35.03
CA LEU A 218 -9.52 -16.36 -34.08
C LEU A 218 -10.90 -16.30 -34.75
N ASP A 219 -10.99 -15.74 -35.95
CA ASP A 219 -12.26 -15.69 -36.69
C ASP A 219 -12.67 -17.08 -37.20
N HIS A 220 -11.72 -17.96 -37.55
CA HIS A 220 -11.99 -19.36 -37.86
C HIS A 220 -12.55 -20.11 -36.64
N LEU A 221 -11.87 -20.01 -35.49
CA LEU A 221 -12.30 -20.63 -34.24
C LEU A 221 -13.66 -20.10 -33.76
N ARG A 222 -13.96 -18.82 -34.01
CA ARG A 222 -15.27 -18.22 -33.70
C ARG A 222 -16.39 -18.79 -34.58
N ARG A 223 -16.13 -19.03 -35.87
CA ARG A 223 -17.10 -19.63 -36.80
C ARG A 223 -17.34 -21.09 -36.47
N GLU A 224 -16.29 -21.89 -36.27
CA GLU A 224 -16.40 -23.28 -35.83
C GLU A 224 -17.19 -23.39 -34.52
N ARG A 225 -16.86 -22.59 -33.50
CA ARG A 225 -17.61 -22.59 -32.24
C ARG A 225 -19.04 -22.07 -32.36
N ALA A 226 -19.36 -21.25 -33.35
CA ALA A 226 -20.71 -20.77 -33.59
C ALA A 226 -21.55 -21.83 -34.33
N GLU A 227 -20.92 -22.59 -35.23
CA GLU A 227 -21.50 -23.72 -35.93
C GLU A 227 -21.71 -24.91 -34.98
N GLU A 228 -20.72 -25.25 -34.14
CA GLU A 228 -20.87 -26.24 -33.06
C GLU A 228 -21.99 -25.87 -32.08
N ARG A 229 -22.09 -24.58 -31.70
CA ARG A 229 -23.17 -24.09 -30.83
C ARG A 229 -24.53 -24.08 -31.50
N ARG A 230 -24.61 -23.89 -32.82
CA ARG A 230 -25.85 -23.97 -33.60
C ARG A 230 -26.29 -25.43 -33.78
N ALA A 231 -25.36 -26.34 -34.09
CA ALA A 231 -25.60 -27.78 -34.19
C ALA A 231 -26.04 -28.36 -32.84
N SER A 232 -25.31 -28.04 -31.75
CA SER A 232 -25.68 -28.48 -30.39
C SER A 232 -27.01 -27.89 -29.90
N ARG A 233 -27.45 -26.73 -30.42
CA ARG A 233 -28.76 -26.14 -30.07
C ARG A 233 -29.94 -26.81 -30.77
N MET A 234 -29.72 -27.42 -31.94
CA MET A 234 -30.78 -28.07 -32.72
C MET A 234 -31.02 -29.53 -32.30
N ASP A 235 -30.06 -30.20 -31.65
CA ASP A 235 -30.14 -31.63 -31.27
C ASP A 235 -30.23 -31.93 -29.76
N MET A 236 -30.31 -30.91 -28.89
CA MET A 236 -30.35 -31.13 -27.42
C MET A 236 -31.76 -31.05 -26.82
N THR A 237 -32.18 -32.12 -26.13
CA THR A 237 -33.38 -32.11 -25.27
C THR A 237 -33.14 -31.24 -24.02
N ASP A 238 -34.22 -30.76 -23.39
CA ASP A 238 -34.11 -29.82 -22.25
C ASP A 238 -33.33 -30.39 -21.04
N GLU A 239 -33.31 -31.71 -20.86
CA GLU A 239 -32.48 -32.38 -19.84
C GLU A 239 -30.97 -32.29 -20.13
N GLN A 240 -30.56 -32.36 -21.40
CA GLN A 240 -29.15 -32.20 -21.76
C GLN A 240 -28.69 -30.74 -21.61
N ARG A 241 -29.62 -29.78 -21.72
CA ARG A 241 -29.37 -28.35 -21.50
C ARG A 241 -29.12 -28.02 -20.03
N THR A 242 -29.83 -28.66 -19.11
CA THR A 242 -29.62 -28.48 -17.67
C THR A 242 -28.30 -29.11 -17.23
N GLU A 243 -27.99 -30.33 -17.68
CA GLU A 243 -26.75 -31.02 -17.30
C GLU A 243 -25.49 -30.27 -17.81
N LEU A 244 -25.53 -29.69 -19.00
CA LEU A 244 -24.43 -28.88 -19.53
C LEU A 244 -24.25 -27.56 -18.78
N ARG A 245 -25.33 -26.94 -18.31
CA ARG A 245 -25.26 -25.75 -17.45
C ARG A 245 -24.57 -26.09 -16.14
N GLU A 246 -25.00 -27.15 -15.47
CA GLU A 246 -24.41 -27.61 -14.21
C GLU A 246 -22.92 -27.99 -14.37
N ARG A 247 -22.56 -28.68 -15.46
CA ARG A 247 -21.15 -28.99 -15.77
C ARG A 247 -20.32 -27.74 -16.06
N SER A 248 -20.89 -26.73 -16.70
CA SER A 248 -20.19 -25.47 -16.99
C SER A 248 -19.97 -24.65 -15.72
N GLU A 249 -20.96 -24.59 -14.82
CA GLU A 249 -20.85 -23.92 -13.53
C GLU A 249 -19.84 -24.63 -12.63
N ALA A 250 -19.86 -25.97 -12.59
CA ALA A 250 -18.88 -26.75 -11.85
C ALA A 250 -17.44 -26.55 -12.37
N ARG A 251 -17.27 -26.32 -13.67
CA ARG A 251 -15.96 -26.03 -14.27
C ARG A 251 -15.48 -24.61 -13.94
N SER A 252 -16.37 -23.62 -14.00
CA SER A 252 -16.07 -22.23 -13.61
C SER A 252 -15.70 -22.11 -12.13
N VAL A 253 -16.43 -22.79 -11.25
CA VAL A 253 -16.10 -22.85 -9.81
C VAL A 253 -14.73 -23.49 -9.57
N ARG A 254 -14.39 -24.53 -10.35
CA ARG A 254 -13.08 -25.20 -10.25
C ARG A 254 -11.92 -24.29 -10.70
N LEU A 255 -12.12 -23.53 -11.77
CA LEU A 255 -11.15 -22.54 -12.26
C LEU A 255 -10.96 -21.38 -11.27
N LEU A 256 -12.05 -20.85 -10.71
CA LEU A 256 -11.98 -19.81 -9.67
C LEU A 256 -11.25 -20.30 -8.42
N LYS A 257 -11.50 -21.54 -7.98
CA LYS A 257 -10.72 -22.17 -6.90
C LYS A 257 -9.23 -22.28 -7.24
N GLY A 258 -8.90 -22.68 -8.47
CA GLY A 258 -7.50 -22.77 -8.93
C GLY A 258 -6.80 -21.41 -8.94
N LEU A 259 -7.48 -20.37 -9.42
CA LEU A 259 -6.98 -18.99 -9.38
C LEU A 259 -6.78 -18.48 -7.96
N LEU A 260 -7.70 -18.77 -7.04
CA LEU A 260 -7.57 -18.36 -5.63
C LEU A 260 -6.37 -19.04 -4.95
N VAL A 261 -6.12 -20.32 -5.26
CA VAL A 261 -4.97 -21.07 -4.75
C VAL A 261 -3.66 -20.53 -5.32
N ALA A 262 -3.62 -20.24 -6.62
CA ALA A 262 -2.45 -19.63 -7.25
C ALA A 262 -2.14 -18.24 -6.67
N GLN A 263 -3.17 -17.44 -6.36
CA GLN A 263 -3.02 -16.14 -5.72
C GLN A 263 -2.47 -16.27 -4.28
N ALA A 264 -2.99 -17.21 -3.49
CA ALA A 264 -2.47 -17.47 -2.15
C ALA A 264 -1.01 -17.96 -2.15
N GLN A 265 -0.61 -18.74 -3.16
CA GLN A 265 0.78 -19.18 -3.35
C GLN A 265 1.70 -18.01 -3.76
N ALA A 266 1.23 -17.12 -4.64
CA ALA A 266 1.96 -15.91 -5.01
C ALA A 266 2.17 -14.98 -3.79
N ASP A 267 1.14 -14.80 -2.96
CA ASP A 267 1.23 -14.01 -1.73
C ASP A 267 2.22 -14.61 -0.71
N GLN A 268 2.27 -15.95 -0.60
CA GLN A 268 3.26 -16.63 0.24
C GLN A 268 4.70 -16.51 -0.29
N LEU A 269 4.88 -16.60 -1.61
CA LEU A 269 6.20 -16.44 -2.23
C LEU A 269 6.72 -15.00 -2.07
N LEU A 270 5.85 -14.00 -2.27
CA LEU A 270 6.19 -12.60 -2.03
C LEU A 270 6.55 -12.35 -0.55
N ALA A 271 5.81 -12.95 0.39
CA ALA A 271 6.16 -12.87 1.81
C ALA A 271 7.52 -13.53 2.12
N GLY A 272 7.83 -14.67 1.47
CA GLY A 272 9.11 -15.36 1.60
C GLY A 272 10.29 -14.59 1.02
N GLU A 273 10.13 -14.00 -0.15
CA GLU A 273 11.16 -13.16 -0.80
C GLU A 273 11.42 -11.89 0.01
N ILE A 274 10.38 -11.25 0.57
CA ILE A 274 10.54 -10.11 1.48
C ILE A 274 11.36 -10.52 2.72
N ILE A 275 11.14 -11.72 3.27
CA ILE A 275 11.90 -12.23 4.42
C ILE A 275 13.36 -12.54 4.04
N GLU A 276 13.63 -13.16 2.89
CA GLU A 276 15.00 -13.42 2.41
C GLU A 276 15.76 -12.14 2.10
N ILE A 277 15.11 -11.16 1.48
CA ILE A 277 15.70 -9.84 1.21
C ILE A 277 16.04 -9.14 2.54
N THR A 278 15.17 -9.25 3.54
CA THR A 278 15.42 -8.69 4.87
C THR A 278 16.58 -9.37 5.59
N LYS A 279 16.72 -10.71 5.46
CA LYS A 279 17.87 -11.45 6.00
C LYS A 279 19.18 -11.10 5.31
N ARG A 280 19.21 -11.03 3.97
CA ARG A 280 20.41 -10.65 3.21
C ARG A 280 20.85 -9.21 3.49
N ALA A 281 19.91 -8.30 3.76
CA ALA A 281 20.22 -6.94 4.18
C ALA A 281 20.86 -6.86 5.59
N GLN A 282 20.64 -7.88 6.45
CA GLN A 282 21.24 -7.96 7.79
C GLN A 282 22.63 -8.64 7.80
N GLU A 283 23.00 -9.37 6.74
CA GLU A 283 24.28 -10.10 6.63
C GLU A 283 25.41 -9.31 5.94
N VAL A 284 25.17 -8.06 5.50
CA VAL A 284 26.23 -7.21 4.94
C VAL A 284 27.12 -6.70 6.08
N PRO A 285 28.41 -7.09 6.17
CA PRO A 285 29.30 -6.58 7.19
C PRO A 285 29.65 -5.12 6.85
N ASN A 286 29.59 -4.24 7.87
CA ASN A 286 30.11 -2.87 7.78
C ASN A 286 31.56 -2.90 7.27
N ALA A 287 31.76 -2.44 6.03
CA ALA A 287 33.03 -2.03 5.47
C ALA A 287 33.08 -0.50 5.45
#